data_AF-A0A528TUJ3-F1
#
_entry.id   AF-A0A528TUJ3-F1
#
_cell.length_a   1.000
_cell.length_b   1.000
_cell.length_c   1.000
_cell.angle_alpha   90.00
_cell.angle_beta   90.00
_cell.angle_gamma   90.00
#
_symmetry.space_group_name_H-M   'P 1'
#
loop_
_entity.id
_entity.type
_entity.pdbx_description
1 polymer ?
#
loop_
_entity_poly.entity_id
_entity_poly.type
_entity_poly.pdbx_seq_one_letter_code
_entity_poly.pdbx_strand_id
1 'polypeptide(L)'
;VKWNNGDDFTADDVMFNLLRWCERDVPGNSMAARMATLVGEKTGKAREGAILRVDDFTIKLKLPKPDITIIPGFADYPALIVHRDFEKNGSDIVAHPVGTGPFELVSWDVAKKAVVRRRPEGSWWGGEVYLDEVQFIDYGSDPSTLLSAFESGEIDANDGTDTGFVGILDKMGLVKSEARTATTIMCRTHVATKPYDDHRVRKALQLAV
;
A
#
# COMPACT_ATOMS: atom_id res chain seq x y z
N VAL A 1 -6.09 -15.95 13.47
CA VAL A 1 -5.05 -15.43 12.54
C VAL A 1 -3.74 -15.40 13.30
N LYS A 2 -2.62 -15.76 12.66
CA LYS A 2 -1.28 -15.71 13.27
C LYS A 2 -0.33 -14.84 12.46
N TRP A 3 0.60 -14.22 13.16
CA TRP A 3 1.78 -13.62 12.58
C TRP A 3 2.80 -14.70 12.19
N ASN A 4 3.69 -14.43 11.24
CA ASN A 4 4.77 -15.38 10.87
C ASN A 4 5.81 -15.60 11.97
N ASN A 5 5.88 -14.73 12.98
CA ASN A 5 6.70 -14.97 14.17
C ASN A 5 6.03 -15.92 15.18
N GLY A 6 4.80 -16.39 14.92
CA GLY A 6 4.04 -17.33 15.75
C GLY A 6 2.99 -16.67 16.66
N ASP A 7 3.08 -15.36 16.86
CA ASP A 7 2.18 -14.61 17.74
C ASP A 7 0.73 -14.62 17.22
N ASP A 8 -0.21 -14.54 18.16
CA ASP A 8 -1.62 -14.39 17.81
C ASP A 8 -1.92 -12.97 17.35
N PHE A 9 -2.60 -12.85 16.22
CA PHE A 9 -3.15 -11.59 15.76
C PHE A 9 -4.39 -11.24 16.58
N THR A 10 -4.33 -10.12 17.30
CA THR A 10 -5.38 -9.71 18.24
C THR A 10 -5.76 -8.25 18.09
N ALA A 11 -6.78 -7.84 18.84
CA ALA A 11 -7.20 -6.46 19.02
C ALA A 11 -6.04 -5.52 19.41
N ASP A 12 -5.00 -6.00 20.08
CA ASP A 12 -3.86 -5.15 20.46
C ASP A 12 -3.04 -4.71 19.24
N ASP A 13 -2.88 -5.58 18.25
CA ASP A 13 -2.21 -5.22 16.99
C ASP A 13 -3.04 -4.19 16.23
N VAL A 14 -4.36 -4.37 16.19
CA VAL A 14 -5.27 -3.42 15.56
C VAL A 14 -5.27 -2.08 16.30
N MET A 15 -5.32 -2.08 17.64
CA MET A 15 -5.23 -0.87 18.45
C MET A 15 -3.95 -0.10 18.18
N PHE A 16 -2.81 -0.79 18.16
CA PHE A 16 -1.52 -0.17 17.83
C PHE A 16 -1.58 0.55 16.48
N ASN A 17 -2.07 -0.12 15.44
CA ASN A 17 -2.16 0.47 14.10
C ASN A 17 -3.13 1.65 14.04
N LEU A 18 -4.32 1.54 14.64
CA LEU A 18 -5.32 2.61 14.59
C LEU A 18 -4.86 3.87 15.33
N LEU A 19 -4.18 3.70 16.47
CA LEU A 19 -3.58 4.82 17.18
C LEU A 19 -2.50 5.48 16.32
N ARG A 20 -1.57 4.68 15.77
CA ARG A 20 -0.50 5.14 14.88
C ARG A 20 -1.04 5.84 13.64
N TRP A 21 -2.06 5.28 12.99
CA TRP A 21 -2.72 5.89 11.83
C TRP A 21 -3.30 7.25 12.14
N CYS A 22 -3.75 7.50 13.36
CA CYS A 22 -4.25 8.80 13.78
C CYS A 22 -3.14 9.82 14.13
N GLU A 23 -1.88 9.42 14.21
CA GLU A 23 -0.76 10.31 14.58
C GLU A 23 -0.20 11.07 13.39
N ARG A 24 -0.42 12.39 13.33
CA ARG A 24 0.03 13.25 12.22
C ARG A 24 1.54 13.42 12.12
N ASP A 25 2.24 13.27 13.24
CA ASP A 25 3.67 13.56 13.34
C ASP A 25 4.54 12.35 12.94
N VAL A 26 3.94 11.18 12.71
CA VAL A 26 4.65 10.00 12.20
C VAL A 26 5.09 10.29 10.76
N PRO A 27 6.40 10.27 10.46
CA PRO A 27 6.90 10.57 9.11
C PRO A 27 6.26 9.67 8.05
N GLY A 28 5.76 10.28 6.98
CA GLY A 28 5.12 9.55 5.87
C GLY A 28 3.74 8.95 6.19
N ASN A 29 3.16 9.22 7.37
CA ASN A 29 1.85 8.69 7.72
C ASN A 29 0.71 9.39 6.96
N SER A 30 0.37 8.83 5.79
CA SER A 30 -0.78 9.28 4.99
C SER A 30 -2.14 8.80 5.53
N MET A 31 -2.17 7.92 6.54
CA MET A 31 -3.40 7.43 7.14
C MET A 31 -4.08 8.48 8.03
N ALA A 32 -3.34 9.44 8.59
CA ALA A 32 -3.92 10.46 9.47
C ALA A 32 -4.99 11.32 8.76
N ALA A 33 -4.82 11.56 7.46
CA ALA A 33 -5.83 12.23 6.63
C ALA A 33 -7.06 11.36 6.36
N ARG A 34 -6.88 10.04 6.20
CA ARG A 34 -7.96 9.07 5.99
C ARG A 34 -8.75 8.79 7.27
N MET A 35 -8.10 8.92 8.42
CA MET A 35 -8.68 8.74 9.75
C MET A 35 -9.16 10.06 10.37
N ALA A 36 -9.31 11.13 9.59
CA ALA A 36 -9.49 12.50 10.08
C ALA A 36 -10.62 12.67 11.12
N THR A 37 -11.68 11.86 11.05
CA THR A 37 -12.79 11.91 12.01
C THR A 37 -12.45 11.30 13.37
N LEU A 38 -11.51 10.36 13.42
CA LEU A 38 -10.92 9.82 14.65
C LEU A 38 -9.83 10.72 15.22
N VAL A 39 -9.23 11.62 14.42
CA VAL A 39 -8.14 12.50 14.87
C VAL A 39 -8.67 13.72 15.63
N GLY A 40 -8.06 13.99 16.80
CA GLY A 40 -8.25 15.20 17.57
C GLY A 40 -7.51 16.35 16.91
N GLU A 41 -8.23 17.41 16.55
CA GLU A 41 -7.67 18.52 15.76
C GLU A 41 -6.49 19.21 16.44
N LYS A 42 -6.55 19.36 17.77
CA LYS A 42 -5.51 19.98 18.59
C LYS A 42 -4.34 19.06 18.90
N THR A 43 -4.62 17.76 19.08
CA THR A 43 -3.61 16.79 19.50
C THR A 43 -2.85 16.17 18.33
N GLY A 44 -3.46 16.16 17.13
CA GLY A 44 -2.91 15.43 15.99
C GLY A 44 -2.83 13.92 16.21
N LYS A 45 -3.59 13.39 17.18
CA LYS A 45 -3.64 11.97 17.58
C LYS A 45 -5.09 11.49 17.66
N ALA A 46 -5.31 10.20 17.89
CA ALA A 46 -6.65 9.66 18.13
C ALA A 46 -7.38 10.43 19.24
N ARG A 47 -8.66 10.73 19.02
CA ARG A 47 -9.54 11.32 20.03
C ARG A 47 -9.67 10.36 21.21
N GLU A 48 -9.65 10.91 22.41
CA GLU A 48 -9.85 10.15 23.63
C GLU A 48 -11.19 9.39 23.57
N GLY A 49 -11.15 8.08 23.83
CA GLY A 49 -12.32 7.21 23.79
C GLY A 49 -12.92 6.94 22.41
N ALA A 50 -12.30 7.39 21.31
CA ALA A 50 -12.80 7.15 19.95
C ALA A 50 -12.46 5.75 19.42
N ILE A 51 -11.42 5.11 19.95
CA ILE A 51 -11.02 3.75 19.59
C ILE A 51 -11.00 2.94 20.90
N LEU A 52 -11.81 1.89 20.96
CA LEU A 52 -12.01 1.10 22.16
C LEU A 52 -11.75 -0.38 21.86
N ARG A 53 -10.88 -0.99 22.66
CA ARG A 53 -10.78 -2.45 22.77
C ARG A 53 -11.97 -2.98 23.56
N VAL A 54 -12.75 -3.87 22.97
CA VAL A 54 -13.88 -4.52 23.64
C VAL A 54 -13.45 -5.88 24.20
N ASP A 55 -12.77 -6.67 23.37
CA ASP A 55 -12.16 -7.96 23.72
C ASP A 55 -10.97 -8.24 22.80
N ASP A 56 -10.44 -9.46 22.82
CA ASP A 56 -9.24 -9.86 22.08
C ASP A 56 -9.42 -9.85 20.56
N PHE A 57 -10.65 -9.83 20.06
CA PHE A 57 -10.96 -9.85 18.62
C PHE A 57 -11.95 -8.76 18.18
N THR A 58 -12.28 -7.82 19.08
CA THR A 58 -13.29 -6.77 18.82
C THR A 58 -12.76 -5.38 19.15
N ILE A 59 -12.71 -4.52 18.12
CA ILE A 59 -12.49 -3.07 18.27
C ILE A 59 -13.77 -2.32 17.96
N LYS A 60 -14.09 -1.33 18.79
CA LYS A 60 -15.21 -0.41 18.59
C LYS A 60 -14.71 1.00 18.30
N LEU A 61 -15.14 1.54 17.17
CA LEU A 61 -14.92 2.94 16.81
C LEU A 61 -16.12 3.78 17.24
N LYS A 62 -15.85 4.88 17.94
CA LYS A 62 -16.84 5.91 18.30
C LYS A 62 -16.52 7.17 17.51
N LEU A 63 -17.17 7.32 16.35
CA LEU A 63 -17.02 8.49 15.50
C LEU A 63 -17.79 9.68 16.10
N PRO A 64 -17.20 10.89 16.19
CA PRO A 64 -17.89 12.07 16.70
C PRO A 64 -18.97 12.60 15.74
N LYS A 65 -18.96 12.15 14.48
CA LYS A 65 -19.95 12.44 13.46
C LYS A 65 -20.01 11.27 12.46
N PRO A 66 -21.13 11.08 11.74
CA PRO A 66 -21.19 10.12 10.66
C PRO A 66 -20.07 10.36 9.63
N ASP A 67 -19.38 9.29 9.25
CA ASP A 67 -18.30 9.33 8.28
C ASP A 67 -18.31 8.04 7.45
N ILE A 68 -18.73 8.16 6.20
CA ILE A 68 -18.77 7.03 5.26
C ILE A 68 -17.37 6.65 4.75
N THR A 69 -16.39 7.56 4.86
CA THR A 69 -15.04 7.35 4.32
C THR A 69 -14.15 6.48 5.21
N ILE A 70 -14.59 6.17 6.44
CA ILE A 70 -13.82 5.36 7.38
C ILE A 70 -13.54 3.96 6.82
N ILE A 71 -14.55 3.31 6.23
CA ILE A 71 -14.42 1.96 5.67
C ILE A 71 -13.44 1.91 4.50
N PRO A 72 -13.57 2.72 3.43
CA PRO A 72 -12.58 2.73 2.36
C PRO A 72 -11.20 3.21 2.85
N GLY A 73 -11.14 4.06 3.87
CA GLY A 73 -9.87 4.43 4.50
C GLY A 73 -9.10 3.23 5.05
N PHE A 74 -9.78 2.22 5.61
CA PHE A 74 -9.16 0.98 6.12
C PHE A 74 -8.76 0.00 5.02
N ALA A 75 -9.33 0.13 3.83
CA ALA A 75 -9.05 -0.74 2.69
C ALA A 75 -7.99 -0.16 1.73
N ASP A 76 -7.50 1.05 2.00
CA ASP A 76 -6.54 1.71 1.13
C ASP A 76 -5.13 1.15 1.33
N TYR A 77 -4.26 1.28 0.31
CA TYR A 77 -2.91 0.69 0.32
C TYR A 77 -2.02 1.11 1.51
N PRO A 78 -2.09 2.33 2.09
CA PRO A 78 -1.26 2.67 3.24
C PRO A 78 -1.82 2.14 4.57
N ALA A 79 -3.01 1.52 4.57
CA ALA A 79 -3.67 0.94 5.75
C ALA A 79 -3.13 -0.45 6.11
N LEU A 80 -1.85 -0.72 5.82
CA LEU A 80 -1.20 -1.97 6.21
C LEU A 80 -1.20 -2.10 7.74
N ILE A 81 -1.66 -3.25 8.23
CA ILE A 81 -1.59 -3.63 9.63
C ILE A 81 -0.22 -4.28 9.90
N VAL A 82 0.58 -3.64 10.74
CA VAL A 82 1.89 -4.16 11.19
C VAL A 82 1.79 -4.74 12.61
N HIS A 83 2.76 -5.56 13.01
CA HIS A 83 2.80 -6.13 14.36
C HIS A 83 2.88 -5.02 15.43
N ARG A 84 2.30 -5.24 16.62
CA ARG A 84 2.32 -4.26 17.74
C ARG A 84 3.73 -3.82 18.18
N ASP A 85 4.76 -4.60 17.84
CA ASP A 85 6.16 -4.27 18.13
C ASP A 85 6.90 -3.59 16.95
N PHE A 86 6.20 -3.19 15.88
CA PHE A 86 6.82 -2.58 14.69
C PHE A 86 7.74 -1.40 15.01
N GLU A 87 7.29 -0.47 15.85
CA GLU A 87 8.10 0.68 16.26
C GLU A 87 9.26 0.29 17.18
N LYS A 88 9.05 -0.70 18.07
CA LYS A 88 10.12 -1.24 18.93
C LYS A 88 11.22 -1.91 18.12
N ASN A 89 10.86 -2.48 16.97
CA ASN A 89 11.75 -3.09 16.01
C ASN A 89 12.35 -2.10 14.99
N GLY A 90 12.27 -0.79 15.28
CA GLY A 90 12.91 0.25 14.47
C GLY A 90 12.10 0.74 13.27
N SER A 91 10.83 0.35 13.15
CA SER A 91 9.95 0.74 12.02
C SER A 91 10.45 0.33 10.64
N ASP A 92 11.24 -0.74 10.56
CA ASP A 92 11.82 -1.26 9.33
C ASP A 92 11.23 -2.64 9.02
N ILE A 93 10.37 -2.69 8.00
CA ILE A 93 9.69 -3.92 7.57
C ILE A 93 10.64 -4.88 6.84
N VAL A 94 11.75 -4.39 6.28
CA VAL A 94 12.75 -5.23 5.61
C VAL A 94 13.63 -5.90 6.67
N ALA A 95 14.04 -5.15 7.69
CA ALA A 95 14.81 -5.70 8.80
C ALA A 95 13.98 -6.64 9.69
N HIS A 96 12.69 -6.36 9.87
CA HIS A 96 11.78 -7.17 10.69
C HIS A 96 10.45 -7.45 9.95
N PRO A 97 10.45 -8.38 8.98
CA PRO A 97 9.32 -8.65 8.09
C PRO A 97 8.22 -9.48 8.77
N VAL A 98 7.59 -8.92 9.80
CA VAL A 98 6.49 -9.57 10.54
C VAL A 98 5.15 -9.20 9.90
N GLY A 99 4.43 -10.21 9.41
CA GLY A 99 3.17 -10.04 8.66
C GLY A 99 2.14 -11.14 8.95
N THR A 100 0.92 -10.97 8.43
CA THR A 100 -0.14 -11.99 8.43
C THR A 100 -0.47 -12.50 7.02
N GLY A 101 0.26 -12.05 6.00
CA GLY A 101 0.05 -12.42 4.59
C GLY A 101 0.49 -13.85 4.24
N PRO A 102 0.30 -14.29 2.99
CA PRO A 102 0.65 -15.65 2.56
C PRO A 102 2.14 -15.91 2.33
N PHE A 103 2.94 -14.85 2.19
CA PHE A 103 4.37 -14.94 1.90
C PHE A 103 5.23 -14.32 3.01
N GLU A 104 6.49 -14.72 3.07
CA GLU A 104 7.55 -14.21 3.94
C GLU A 104 8.67 -13.63 3.08
N LEU A 105 9.22 -12.49 3.51
CA LEU A 105 10.34 -11.86 2.84
C LEU A 105 11.61 -12.70 3.03
N VAL A 106 12.25 -13.08 1.93
CA VAL A 106 13.48 -13.87 1.89
C VAL A 106 14.69 -12.98 1.62
N SER A 107 14.58 -12.07 0.64
CA SER A 107 15.64 -11.11 0.34
C SER A 107 15.06 -9.81 -0.23
N TRP A 108 15.80 -8.73 -0.01
CA TRP A 108 15.48 -7.39 -0.50
C TRP A 108 16.76 -6.69 -0.96
N ASP A 109 17.01 -6.76 -2.27
CA ASP A 109 18.12 -6.09 -2.93
C ASP A 109 17.59 -4.79 -3.55
N VAL A 110 17.96 -3.68 -2.92
CA VAL A 110 17.49 -2.33 -3.31
C VAL A 110 17.74 -2.07 -4.79
N ALA A 111 16.70 -1.62 -5.50
CA ALA A 111 16.69 -1.32 -6.93
C ALA A 111 17.15 -2.50 -7.83
N LYS A 112 16.94 -3.74 -7.36
CA LYS A 112 17.28 -4.95 -8.11
C LYS A 112 16.21 -6.01 -8.01
N LYS A 113 15.92 -6.49 -6.80
CA LYS A 113 15.08 -7.67 -6.62
C LYS A 113 14.54 -7.81 -5.20
N ALA A 114 13.30 -8.28 -5.07
CA ALA A 114 12.76 -8.80 -3.82
C ALA A 114 12.29 -10.23 -4.01
N VAL A 115 12.56 -11.10 -3.05
CA VAL A 115 12.11 -12.49 -3.05
C VAL A 115 11.20 -12.72 -1.86
N VAL A 116 10.02 -13.27 -2.11
CA VAL A 116 9.12 -13.73 -1.06
C VAL A 116 8.77 -15.19 -1.27
N ARG A 117 8.73 -15.98 -0.19
CA ARG A 117 8.37 -17.40 -0.23
C ARG A 117 7.08 -17.67 0.52
N ARG A 118 6.33 -18.63 0.01
CA ARG A 118 5.08 -19.07 0.62
C ARG A 118 5.34 -19.55 2.04
N ARG A 119 4.45 -19.18 2.96
CA ARG A 119 4.48 -19.69 4.34
C ARG A 119 4.20 -21.20 4.39
N PRO A 120 4.58 -21.89 5.47
CA PRO A 120 4.20 -23.28 5.67
C PRO A 120 2.69 -23.53 5.49
N GLU A 121 2.33 -24.68 4.93
CA GLU A 121 0.93 -25.03 4.64
C GLU A 121 0.03 -24.92 5.89
N GLY A 122 -1.17 -24.36 5.72
CA GLY A 122 -2.14 -24.16 6.80
C GLY A 122 -1.84 -22.99 7.76
N SER A 123 -0.73 -22.28 7.59
CA SER A 123 -0.37 -21.13 8.45
C SER A 123 -0.99 -19.79 8.03
N TRP A 124 -1.51 -19.69 6.80
CA TRP A 124 -2.20 -18.50 6.30
C TRP A 124 -3.71 -18.64 6.45
N TRP A 125 -4.36 -17.55 6.86
CA TRP A 125 -5.78 -17.52 7.18
C TRP A 125 -6.70 -17.38 5.95
N GLY A 126 -6.14 -17.05 4.79
CA GLY A 126 -6.90 -16.78 3.56
C GLY A 126 -7.10 -17.99 2.63
N GLY A 127 -6.69 -19.18 3.04
CA GLY A 127 -6.86 -20.42 2.27
C GLY A 127 -5.59 -20.90 1.58
N GLU A 128 -5.73 -21.45 0.38
CA GLU A 128 -4.61 -22.02 -0.39
C GLU A 128 -3.84 -20.96 -1.17
N VAL A 129 -2.52 -21.16 -1.24
CA VAL A 129 -1.60 -20.32 -2.01
C VAL A 129 -0.88 -21.23 -2.98
N TYR A 130 -1.02 -21.01 -4.28
CA TYR A 130 -0.51 -21.93 -5.30
C TYR A 130 0.97 -21.71 -5.65
N LEU A 131 1.51 -20.50 -5.44
CA LEU A 131 2.89 -20.17 -5.75
C LEU A 131 3.81 -20.50 -4.57
N ASP A 132 4.97 -21.11 -4.84
CA ASP A 132 6.01 -21.36 -3.83
C ASP A 132 6.85 -20.12 -3.51
N GLU A 133 7.13 -19.32 -4.53
CA GLU A 133 8.00 -18.15 -4.46
C GLU A 133 7.52 -17.11 -5.48
N VAL A 134 7.66 -15.83 -5.14
CA VAL A 134 7.50 -14.71 -6.07
C VAL A 134 8.76 -13.88 -6.03
N GLN A 135 9.32 -13.60 -7.21
CA GLN A 135 10.46 -12.72 -7.39
C GLN A 135 10.00 -11.45 -8.08
N PHE A 136 10.12 -10.32 -7.39
CA PHE A 136 9.90 -9.00 -7.97
C PHE A 136 11.25 -8.50 -8.47
N ILE A 137 11.40 -8.30 -9.78
CA ILE A 137 12.66 -7.89 -10.41
C ILE A 137 12.51 -6.46 -10.92
N ASP A 138 13.47 -5.61 -10.60
CA ASP A 138 13.54 -4.22 -11.06
C ASP A 138 14.34 -4.16 -12.36
N TYR A 139 13.63 -3.97 -13.48
CA TYR A 139 14.21 -3.77 -14.81
C TYR A 139 14.44 -2.29 -15.15
N GLY A 140 14.27 -1.38 -14.18
CA GLY A 140 14.37 0.05 -14.38
C GLY A 140 13.20 0.63 -15.18
N SER A 141 13.42 1.80 -15.77
CA SER A 141 12.38 2.58 -16.45
C SER A 141 12.38 2.44 -17.98
N ASP A 142 13.27 1.62 -18.55
CA ASP A 142 13.30 1.38 -19.99
C ASP A 142 12.37 0.20 -20.33
N PRO A 143 11.25 0.41 -21.02
CA PRO A 143 10.32 -0.69 -21.29
C PRO A 143 10.87 -1.76 -22.25
N SER A 144 11.96 -1.49 -22.97
CA SER A 144 12.58 -2.47 -23.88
C SER A 144 13.26 -3.62 -23.14
N THR A 145 13.67 -3.41 -21.89
CA THR A 145 14.25 -4.48 -21.04
C THR A 145 13.19 -5.51 -20.65
N LEU A 146 11.97 -5.06 -20.32
CA LEU A 146 10.82 -5.94 -20.06
C LEU A 146 10.45 -6.80 -21.26
N LEU A 147 10.50 -6.23 -22.47
CA LEU A 147 10.27 -6.99 -23.70
C LEU A 147 11.28 -8.13 -23.84
N SER A 148 12.57 -7.82 -23.70
CA SER A 148 13.64 -8.82 -23.78
C SER A 148 13.51 -9.89 -22.70
N ALA A 149 13.05 -9.53 -21.49
CA ALA A 149 12.82 -10.46 -20.38
C ALA A 149 11.66 -11.43 -20.66
N PHE A 150 10.58 -10.97 -21.32
CA PHE A 150 9.53 -11.86 -21.79
C PHE A 150 10.02 -12.77 -22.93
N GLU A 151 10.80 -12.26 -23.88
CA GLU A 151 11.33 -13.05 -25.00
C GLU A 151 12.28 -14.16 -24.53
N SER A 152 13.07 -13.90 -23.49
CA SER A 152 13.98 -14.88 -22.88
C SER A 152 13.28 -15.87 -21.94
N GLY A 153 12.04 -15.59 -21.53
CA GLY A 153 11.32 -16.37 -20.52
C GLY A 153 11.84 -16.14 -19.09
N GLU A 154 12.49 -15.00 -18.82
CA GLU A 154 12.99 -14.64 -17.48
C GLU A 154 11.87 -14.20 -16.53
N ILE A 155 10.78 -13.64 -17.07
CA ILE A 155 9.61 -13.21 -16.30
C ILE A 155 8.32 -13.89 -16.76
N ASP A 156 7.45 -14.16 -15.80
CA ASP A 156 6.12 -14.73 -16.03
C ASP A 156 5.04 -13.67 -16.26
N ALA A 157 5.23 -12.48 -15.67
CA ALA A 157 4.27 -11.37 -15.69
C ALA A 157 4.98 -10.02 -15.43
N ASN A 158 4.30 -8.92 -15.79
CA ASN A 158 4.68 -7.55 -15.45
C ASN A 158 3.58 -6.86 -14.65
N ASP A 159 3.94 -5.82 -13.89
CA ASP A 159 2.99 -4.99 -13.10
C ASP A 159 2.11 -4.11 -14.00
N GLY A 160 2.65 -3.66 -15.13
CA GLY A 160 1.92 -2.84 -16.08
C GLY A 160 2.65 -2.69 -17.41
N THR A 161 1.87 -2.45 -18.45
CA THR A 161 2.38 -2.26 -19.81
C THR A 161 2.23 -0.80 -20.22
N ASP A 162 3.34 -0.17 -20.63
CA ASP A 162 3.29 1.15 -21.25
C ASP A 162 2.48 1.11 -22.55
N THR A 163 1.66 2.13 -22.77
CA THR A 163 0.73 2.19 -23.92
C THR A 163 1.43 2.05 -25.28
N GLY A 164 2.68 2.49 -25.42
CA GLY A 164 3.47 2.35 -26.64
C GLY A 164 3.95 0.92 -26.92
N PHE A 165 3.96 0.05 -25.90
CA PHE A 165 4.46 -1.32 -25.99
C PHE A 165 3.34 -2.38 -26.05
N VAL A 166 2.08 -2.00 -25.82
CA VAL A 166 0.92 -2.91 -25.88
C VAL A 166 0.89 -3.69 -27.20
N GLY A 167 1.04 -3.01 -28.34
CA GLY A 167 0.96 -3.66 -29.64
C GLY A 167 2.15 -4.59 -29.96
N ILE A 168 3.29 -4.42 -29.27
CA ILE A 168 4.44 -5.33 -29.39
C ILE A 168 4.18 -6.58 -28.55
N LEU A 169 3.79 -6.41 -27.28
CA LEU A 169 3.49 -7.53 -26.38
C LEU A 169 2.28 -8.37 -26.85
N ASP A 170 1.27 -7.75 -27.45
CA ASP A 170 0.13 -8.47 -28.06
C ASP A 170 0.59 -9.46 -29.16
N LYS A 171 1.67 -9.15 -29.89
CA LYS A 171 2.22 -10.02 -30.94
C LYS A 171 3.02 -11.20 -30.40
N MET A 172 3.41 -11.18 -29.14
CA MET A 172 4.14 -12.28 -28.49
C MET A 172 3.24 -13.43 -28.05
N GLY A 173 1.91 -13.28 -28.16
CA GLY A 173 0.95 -14.29 -27.72
C GLY A 173 0.79 -14.40 -26.20
N LEU A 174 1.21 -13.36 -25.47
CA LEU A 174 1.03 -13.26 -24.01
C LEU A 174 -0.46 -13.11 -23.65
N VAL A 175 -0.81 -13.53 -22.43
CA VAL A 175 -2.15 -13.30 -21.89
C VAL A 175 -2.26 -11.86 -21.42
N LYS A 176 -3.10 -11.07 -22.10
CA LYS A 176 -3.41 -9.70 -21.69
C LYS A 176 -4.47 -9.69 -20.59
N SER A 177 -4.15 -9.05 -19.47
CA SER A 177 -5.11 -8.68 -18.43
C SER A 177 -5.38 -7.18 -18.49
N GLU A 178 -6.65 -6.78 -18.49
CA GLU A 178 -7.07 -5.38 -18.50
C GLU A 178 -8.03 -5.12 -17.34
N ALA A 179 -7.77 -4.07 -16.58
CA ALA A 179 -8.66 -3.59 -15.52
C ALA A 179 -8.90 -2.09 -15.70
N ARG A 180 -10.17 -1.69 -15.74
CA ARG A 180 -10.54 -0.27 -15.71
C ARG A 180 -10.36 0.24 -14.30
N THR A 181 -9.45 1.19 -14.10
CA THR A 181 -9.18 1.79 -12.79
C THR A 181 -9.90 3.13 -12.64
N ALA A 182 -9.98 3.62 -11.39
CA ALA A 182 -10.39 5.00 -11.12
C ALA A 182 -9.22 6.00 -11.24
N THR A 183 -8.08 5.58 -11.82
CA THR A 183 -6.89 6.42 -11.95
C THR A 183 -7.17 7.60 -12.87
N THR A 184 -6.84 8.80 -12.40
CA THR A 184 -6.97 10.04 -13.17
C THR A 184 -5.59 10.60 -13.48
N ILE A 185 -5.27 10.74 -14.77
CA ILE A 185 -4.08 11.46 -15.23
C ILE A 185 -4.39 12.95 -15.16
N MET A 186 -3.56 13.72 -14.47
CA MET A 186 -3.74 15.17 -14.35
C MET A 186 -2.41 15.91 -14.40
N CYS A 187 -2.38 17.01 -15.15
CA CYS A 187 -1.31 17.99 -15.08
C CYS A 187 -1.59 18.94 -13.89
N ARG A 188 -0.70 18.95 -12.90
CA ARG A 188 -0.83 19.81 -11.71
C ARG A 188 0.22 20.91 -11.76
N THR A 189 -0.22 22.15 -11.56
CA THR A 189 0.67 23.31 -11.40
C THR A 189 0.97 23.53 -9.93
N HIS A 190 2.20 23.91 -9.60
CA HIS A 190 2.56 24.26 -8.22
C HIS A 190 2.00 25.65 -7.86
N VAL A 191 0.84 25.68 -7.19
CA VAL A 191 0.04 26.90 -6.93
C VAL A 191 0.72 27.95 -6.05
N ALA A 192 1.85 27.62 -5.41
CA ALA A 192 2.63 28.56 -4.60
C ALA A 192 3.83 29.17 -5.36
N THR A 193 4.02 28.81 -6.64
CA THR A 193 5.19 29.21 -7.43
C THR A 193 4.77 30.00 -8.68
N LYS A 194 5.41 31.14 -8.94
CA LYS A 194 5.17 31.93 -10.17
C LYS A 194 5.49 31.12 -11.44
N PRO A 195 4.70 31.25 -12.53
CA PRO A 195 3.50 32.10 -12.68
C PRO A 195 2.20 31.42 -12.24
N TYR A 196 2.28 30.23 -11.65
CA TYR A 196 1.13 29.40 -11.29
C TYR A 196 0.44 29.81 -9.99
N ASP A 197 0.97 30.78 -9.26
CA ASP A 197 0.29 31.48 -8.16
C ASP A 197 -0.93 32.26 -8.66
N ASP A 198 -0.89 32.78 -9.88
CA ASP A 198 -2.04 33.43 -10.52
C ASP A 198 -3.06 32.40 -11.07
N HIS A 199 -4.28 32.42 -10.52
CA HIS A 199 -5.36 31.54 -10.97
C HIS A 199 -5.74 31.76 -12.46
N ARG A 200 -5.50 32.95 -13.02
CA ARG A 200 -5.75 33.26 -14.43
C ARG A 200 -4.81 32.48 -15.34
N VAL A 201 -3.55 32.31 -14.94
CA VAL A 201 -2.56 31.51 -15.68
C VAL A 201 -2.98 30.04 -15.67
N ARG A 202 -3.39 29.52 -14.51
CA ARG A 202 -3.89 28.13 -14.41
C ARG A 202 -5.16 27.90 -15.25
N LYS A 203 -6.07 28.87 -15.26
CA LYS A 203 -7.28 28.83 -16.10
C LYS A 203 -6.94 28.89 -17.59
N ALA A 204 -5.99 29.75 -17.99
CA ALA A 204 -5.54 29.81 -19.37
C ALA A 204 -4.91 28.49 -19.81
N LEU A 205 -4.08 27.87 -18.97
CA LEU A 205 -3.51 26.54 -19.24
C LEU A 205 -4.59 25.47 -19.42
N GLN A 206 -5.61 25.45 -18.55
CA GLN A 206 -6.71 24.49 -18.66
C GLN A 206 -7.51 24.63 -19.96
N LEU A 207 -7.65 25.85 -20.49
CA LEU A 207 -8.39 26.13 -21.73
C LEU A 207 -7.55 25.93 -23.00
N ALA A 208 -6.24 25.76 -22.88
CA ALA A 208 -5.31 25.63 -24.01
C ALA A 208 -5.06 24.16 -24.41
N VAL A 209 -5.57 23.20 -23.65
CA VAL A 209 -5.54 21.75 -23.90
C VAL A 209 -6.89 21.30 -24.40
#